data_AF-A0A6I1JRU8-F1
#
_entry.id   AF-A0A6I1JRU8-F1
#
_cell.length_a   1.000
_cell.length_b   1.000
_cell.length_c   1.000
_cell.angle_alpha   90.00
_cell.angle_beta   90.00
_cell.angle_gamma   90.00
#
_symmetry.space_group_name_H-M   'P 1'
#
loop_
_entity.id
_entity.type
_entity.pdbx_description
1 polymer ?
#
loop_
_entity_poly.entity_id
_entity_poly.type
_entity_poly.pdbx_seq_one_letter_code
_entity_poly.pdbx_strand_id
1 'polypeptide(L)'
;RWAADTAAARLRALAGVARAADTDRIAAPAYPQGTVSNGGDSASGGLPKFQLKIPPVGLVGDLKRAREALAKGEQFAAWTETLAALKVRPFHPEAWLLLAETALAAGDVAKARECVARARQLVPHWKAAKKFQKELPVRGRDWKVRWPEPPPKAGPSRLTVFVIAKNEEKFLGQCLASVKSLAQQLIVLDTGSTDRTVEIAKEHGAEVHSHAWTDDFSAARNAALEHATGDWVLFLDADEELPAAEHENLRAELDAPGVMAVRLRLQNVGQEDDGLCHVPRLWRNAPGLFFHGRVHEQVFPSILVKCEAWGMETRLGTATLRHHGYAPEVIKDRNKIERNLRLLRRAVEELPGEPMLLMNLGLELVRAGDLRAGLARYREAFDRLGALPARDVVPELREALLTQFVCHLHTAREFAEVLRVLASPLAEAGGLTATLHFMAALAGLELKRFDEGAEHARQCLAKRDLPALTPINRDIRKAGPHHVLALCRWGARRHEDVEGAFLAALAADA
;
A
#
# COMPACT_ATOMS: atom_id res chain seq x y z
N ARG A 1 -31.63 -19.01 -1.39
CA ARG A 1 -31.59 -18.88 0.09
C ARG A 1 -30.31 -19.48 0.65
N TRP A 2 -30.12 -20.81 0.73
CA TRP A 2 -28.85 -21.40 1.22
C TRP A 2 -27.58 -20.81 0.58
N ALA A 3 -27.51 -20.70 -0.75
CA ALA A 3 -26.38 -20.07 -1.44
C ALA A 3 -26.24 -18.55 -1.17
N ALA A 4 -27.37 -17.84 -1.02
CA ALA A 4 -27.38 -16.40 -0.74
C ALA A 4 -27.01 -16.09 0.72
N ASP A 5 -27.43 -16.93 1.67
CA ASP A 5 -27.14 -16.80 3.10
C ASP A 5 -25.69 -17.23 3.41
N THR A 6 -25.18 -18.27 2.73
CA THR A 6 -23.79 -18.74 2.84
C THR A 6 -22.84 -17.78 2.12
N ALA A 7 -23.20 -17.29 0.93
CA ALA A 7 -22.43 -16.25 0.24
C ALA A 7 -22.47 -14.95 1.04
N ALA A 8 -23.62 -14.47 1.54
CA ALA A 8 -23.68 -13.24 2.33
C ALA A 8 -22.88 -13.35 3.64
N ALA A 9 -22.90 -14.49 4.33
CA ALA A 9 -22.10 -14.73 5.54
C ALA A 9 -20.60 -14.75 5.24
N ARG A 10 -20.16 -15.32 4.11
CA ARG A 10 -18.75 -15.35 3.68
C ARG A 10 -18.27 -14.07 2.98
N LEU A 11 -19.17 -13.34 2.32
CA LEU A 11 -18.93 -12.02 1.73
C LEU A 11 -18.73 -10.95 2.81
N ARG A 12 -19.33 -11.12 4.00
CA ARG A 12 -18.99 -10.31 5.19
C ARG A 12 -17.54 -10.52 5.64
N ALA A 13 -16.98 -11.72 5.47
CA ALA A 13 -15.56 -11.99 5.73
C ALA A 13 -14.67 -11.31 4.67
N LEU A 14 -15.06 -11.35 3.38
CA LEU A 14 -14.35 -10.66 2.29
C LEU A 14 -14.33 -9.12 2.43
N ALA A 15 -15.40 -8.51 2.93
CA ALA A 15 -15.41 -7.08 3.29
C ALA A 15 -14.45 -6.76 4.47
N GLY A 16 -14.10 -7.77 5.27
CA GLY A 16 -13.09 -7.70 6.33
C GLY A 16 -11.64 -7.58 5.84
N VAL A 17 -11.34 -8.21 4.69
CA VAL A 17 -9.98 -8.59 4.26
C VAL A 17 -9.40 -7.66 3.17
N ALA A 18 -10.13 -6.61 2.76
CA ALA A 18 -9.66 -5.64 1.77
C ALA A 18 -8.58 -4.68 2.30
N ARG A 19 -7.48 -5.22 2.82
CA ARG A 19 -6.20 -4.53 2.96
C ARG A 19 -5.30 -4.99 1.83
N ALA A 20 -4.91 -4.02 0.99
CA ALA A 20 -3.92 -4.11 -0.07
C ALA A 20 -4.15 -5.25 -1.08
N ALA A 21 -4.62 -4.83 -2.25
CA ALA A 21 -4.82 -5.65 -3.42
C ALA A 21 -3.65 -6.59 -3.71
N ASP A 22 -3.99 -7.87 -3.89
CA ASP A 22 -3.13 -8.94 -4.35
C ASP A 22 -2.91 -8.74 -5.86
N THR A 23 -1.66 -8.52 -6.32
CA THR A 23 -1.39 -8.24 -7.75
C THR A 23 -0.30 -9.13 -8.31
N ASP A 24 -0.49 -10.45 -8.21
CA ASP A 24 0.35 -11.39 -8.95
C ASP A 24 0.28 -11.05 -10.46
N ARG A 25 1.39 -10.50 -10.95
CA ARG A 25 1.63 -10.00 -12.32
C ARG A 25 0.72 -8.86 -12.78
N ILE A 26 1.09 -7.63 -12.43
CA ILE A 26 0.74 -6.47 -13.25
C ILE A 26 2.03 -5.69 -13.53
N ALA A 27 2.43 -5.68 -14.80
CA ALA A 27 3.43 -4.72 -15.27
C ALA A 27 2.94 -3.33 -14.87
N ALA A 28 3.77 -2.56 -14.16
CA ALA A 28 3.45 -1.20 -13.75
C ALA A 28 2.81 -0.46 -14.95
N PRO A 29 1.55 0.01 -14.87
CA PRO A 29 0.99 0.80 -15.95
C PRO A 29 1.90 2.01 -16.12
N ALA A 30 2.32 2.26 -17.37
CA ALA A 30 3.09 3.44 -17.70
C ALA A 30 2.27 4.67 -17.30
N TYR A 31 2.68 5.34 -16.21
CA TYR A 31 2.08 6.59 -15.80
C TYR A 31 2.25 7.62 -16.94
N PRO A 32 1.17 8.24 -17.44
CA PRO A 32 1.31 9.38 -18.34
C PRO A 32 1.96 10.53 -17.56
N GLN A 33 3.03 11.08 -18.14
CA GLN A 33 3.88 12.09 -17.52
C GLN A 33 3.08 13.29 -17.02
N GLY A 34 3.01 13.47 -15.71
CA GLY A 34 2.47 14.66 -15.08
C GLY A 34 3.55 15.72 -14.93
N THR A 35 3.50 16.77 -15.73
CA THR A 35 4.24 18.00 -15.43
C THR A 35 3.59 18.65 -14.21
N VAL A 36 4.38 18.89 -13.16
CA VAL A 36 4.00 19.80 -12.08
C VAL A 36 3.99 21.21 -12.70
N SER A 37 2.83 21.67 -13.18
CA SER A 37 2.66 23.04 -13.63
C SER A 37 2.27 23.93 -12.45
N ASN A 38 3.10 24.94 -12.19
CA ASN A 38 2.72 26.08 -11.38
C ASN A 38 1.77 26.98 -12.19
N GLY A 39 0.58 27.23 -11.66
CA GLY A 39 -0.29 28.34 -12.07
C GLY A 39 -1.39 28.01 -13.08
N GLY A 40 -2.61 28.45 -12.77
CA GLY A 40 -3.77 28.46 -13.68
C GLY A 40 -5.05 28.05 -12.97
N ASP A 41 -5.86 29.03 -12.58
CA ASP A 41 -7.25 28.87 -12.19
C ASP A 41 -8.10 28.56 -13.42
N SER A 42 -8.88 27.47 -13.37
CA SER A 42 -10.07 27.33 -14.18
C SER A 42 -11.14 26.56 -13.40
N ALA A 43 -12.32 27.17 -13.33
CA ALA A 43 -13.51 26.64 -12.70
C ALA A 43 -14.04 25.45 -13.51
N SER A 44 -13.62 24.25 -13.11
CA SER A 44 -14.35 23.01 -13.34
C SER A 44 -14.39 22.28 -12.00
N GLY A 45 -15.47 21.59 -11.68
CA GLY A 45 -15.70 20.92 -10.39
C GLY A 45 -14.75 19.74 -10.11
N GLY A 46 -13.44 19.98 -10.19
CA GLY A 46 -12.41 19.07 -9.72
C GLY A 46 -12.35 19.08 -8.19
N LEU A 47 -11.83 17.98 -7.63
CA LEU A 47 -11.45 17.93 -6.22
C LEU A 47 -10.57 19.15 -5.89
N PRO A 48 -10.75 19.81 -4.74
CA PRO A 48 -9.94 20.96 -4.35
C PRO A 48 -8.45 20.60 -4.48
N LYS A 49 -7.66 21.49 -5.11
CA LYS A 49 -6.20 21.32 -5.23
C LYS A 49 -5.61 21.25 -3.82
N PHE A 50 -5.38 20.05 -3.34
CA PHE A 50 -4.86 19.81 -2.01
C PHE A 50 -3.36 20.12 -1.98
N GLN A 51 -2.97 21.10 -1.16
CA GLN A 51 -1.56 21.30 -0.84
C GLN A 51 -1.18 20.34 0.28
N LEU A 52 -0.56 19.22 -0.09
CA LEU A 52 -0.01 18.28 0.87
C LEU A 52 1.16 18.92 1.60
N LYS A 53 0.99 19.22 2.90
CA LYS A 53 2.08 19.66 3.76
C LYS A 53 3.02 18.48 4.03
N ILE A 54 4.26 18.58 3.56
CA ILE A 54 5.29 17.57 3.81
C ILE A 54 5.61 17.57 5.33
N PRO A 55 5.47 16.43 6.02
CA PRO A 55 5.82 16.34 7.45
C PRO A 55 7.33 16.42 7.65
N PRO A 56 7.81 16.73 8.88
CA PRO A 56 9.24 16.85 9.17
C PRO A 56 10.08 15.66 8.71
N VAL A 57 9.61 14.42 8.90
CA VAL A 57 10.28 13.21 8.40
C VAL A 57 10.57 13.22 6.89
N GLY A 58 9.70 13.84 6.08
CA GLY A 58 9.88 13.96 4.63
C GLY A 58 11.00 14.94 4.25
N LEU A 59 11.39 15.83 5.17
CA LEU A 59 12.51 16.75 5.02
C LEU A 59 13.82 16.17 5.58
N VAL A 60 13.79 15.02 6.26
CA VAL A 60 15.02 14.39 6.76
C VAL A 60 15.91 14.01 5.59
N GLY A 61 17.13 14.52 5.60
CA GLY A 61 18.09 14.36 4.52
C GLY A 61 17.80 15.23 3.30
N ASP A 62 17.00 16.30 3.42
CA ASP A 62 16.86 17.27 2.32
C ASP A 62 18.20 17.94 1.98
N LEU A 63 18.33 18.38 0.72
CA LEU A 63 19.57 18.96 0.19
C LEU A 63 19.50 20.47 0.01
N LYS A 64 18.52 21.16 0.62
CA LYS A 64 18.31 22.59 0.38
C LYS A 64 19.54 23.41 0.73
N ARG A 65 20.07 23.23 1.94
CA ARG A 65 21.28 23.94 2.42
C ARG A 65 22.50 23.64 1.56
N ALA A 66 22.70 22.37 1.20
CA ALA A 66 23.81 21.97 0.34
C ALA A 66 23.74 22.61 -1.06
N ARG A 67 22.55 22.65 -1.67
CA ARG A 67 22.31 23.31 -2.97
C ARG A 67 22.52 24.82 -2.88
N GLU A 68 22.05 25.46 -1.81
CA GLU A 68 22.26 26.89 -1.56
C GLU A 68 23.75 27.24 -1.41
N ALA A 69 24.52 26.44 -0.67
CA ALA A 69 25.96 26.62 -0.54
C ALA A 69 26.69 26.45 -1.89
N LEU A 70 26.31 25.43 -2.69
CA LEU A 70 26.88 25.22 -4.01
C LEU A 70 26.59 26.41 -4.94
N ALA A 71 25.37 26.94 -4.91
CA ALA A 71 24.97 28.11 -5.71
C ALA A 71 25.77 29.37 -5.35
N LYS A 72 26.25 29.50 -4.12
CA LYS A 72 27.15 30.58 -3.66
C LYS A 72 28.62 30.35 -4.02
N GLY A 73 28.96 29.19 -4.60
CA GLY A 73 30.34 28.80 -4.88
C GLY A 73 31.10 28.30 -3.65
N GLU A 74 30.40 27.90 -2.59
CA GLU A 74 30.99 27.40 -1.34
C GLU A 74 31.10 25.87 -1.38
N GLN A 75 31.97 25.30 -2.23
CA GLN A 75 31.97 23.85 -2.51
C GLN A 75 32.26 22.99 -1.27
N PHE A 76 33.15 23.43 -0.36
CA PHE A 76 33.44 22.68 0.86
C PHE A 76 32.25 22.63 1.82
N ALA A 77 31.50 23.73 1.94
CA ALA A 77 30.28 23.79 2.74
C ALA A 77 29.18 22.92 2.11
N ALA A 78 28.97 23.03 0.79
CA ALA A 78 28.04 22.19 0.04
C ALA A 78 28.32 20.70 0.22
N TRP A 79 29.60 20.30 0.15
CA TRP A 79 30.04 18.93 0.39
C TRP A 79 29.67 18.46 1.80
N THR A 80 30.01 19.26 2.81
CA THR A 80 29.78 18.93 4.22
C THR A 80 28.29 18.78 4.54
N GLU A 81 27.45 19.71 4.07
CA GLU A 81 25.98 19.63 4.21
C GLU A 81 25.41 18.41 3.48
N THR A 82 25.95 18.06 2.31
CA THR A 82 25.52 16.87 1.58
C THR A 82 25.86 15.58 2.34
N LEU A 83 27.02 15.52 3.00
CA LEU A 83 27.38 14.39 3.86
C LEU A 83 26.49 14.29 5.10
N ALA A 84 26.07 15.42 5.68
CA ALA A 84 25.11 15.42 6.78
C ALA A 84 23.77 14.79 6.38
N ALA A 85 23.29 15.11 5.17
CA ALA A 85 22.09 14.49 4.61
C ALA A 85 22.25 12.97 4.38
N LEU A 86 23.41 12.55 3.83
CA LEU A 86 23.72 11.13 3.63
C LEU A 86 23.78 10.32 4.93
N LYS A 87 24.18 10.95 6.04
CA LYS A 87 24.26 10.28 7.35
C LYS A 87 22.89 9.88 7.89
N VAL A 88 21.86 10.71 7.66
CA VAL A 88 20.49 10.48 8.15
C VAL A 88 19.61 9.74 7.14
N ARG A 89 19.96 9.79 5.86
CA ARG A 89 19.33 9.00 4.78
C ARG A 89 20.42 8.38 3.91
N PRO A 90 20.83 7.12 4.18
CA PRO A 90 21.96 6.51 3.47
C PRO A 90 21.61 6.09 2.04
N PHE A 91 20.33 5.79 1.73
CA PHE A 91 19.87 5.59 0.37
C PHE A 91 19.49 6.95 -0.24
N HIS A 92 20.49 7.68 -0.76
CA HIS A 92 20.29 9.06 -1.23
C HIS A 92 21.02 9.34 -2.55
N PRO A 93 20.44 8.90 -3.69
CA PRO A 93 21.08 9.06 -5.00
C PRO A 93 21.24 10.54 -5.41
N GLU A 94 20.34 11.41 -5.00
CA GLU A 94 20.43 12.86 -5.25
C GLU A 94 21.61 13.49 -4.51
N ALA A 95 21.92 13.05 -3.29
CA ALA A 95 23.08 13.53 -2.54
C ALA A 95 24.37 13.11 -3.24
N TRP A 96 24.47 11.86 -3.70
CA TRP A 96 25.63 11.40 -4.47
C TRP A 96 25.81 12.16 -5.79
N LEU A 97 24.72 12.53 -6.47
CA LEU A 97 24.81 13.39 -7.65
C LEU A 97 25.25 14.81 -7.27
N LEU A 98 24.74 15.37 -6.17
CA LEU A 98 25.15 16.70 -5.70
C LEU A 98 26.63 16.74 -5.25
N LEU A 99 27.15 15.67 -4.63
CA LEU A 99 28.59 15.53 -4.37
C LEU A 99 29.38 15.53 -5.68
N ALA A 100 28.87 14.85 -6.72
CA ALA A 100 29.52 14.83 -8.03
C ALA A 100 29.54 16.21 -8.68
N GLU A 101 28.42 16.94 -8.63
CA GLU A 101 28.30 18.34 -9.09
C GLU A 101 29.25 19.26 -8.33
N THR A 102 29.30 19.12 -7.00
CA THR A 102 30.16 19.91 -6.12
C THR A 102 31.65 19.67 -6.39
N ALA A 103 32.07 18.40 -6.53
CA ALA A 103 33.44 18.06 -6.89
C ALA A 103 33.82 18.59 -8.27
N LEU A 104 32.92 18.49 -9.25
CA LEU A 104 33.15 19.02 -10.59
C LEU A 104 33.29 20.55 -10.56
N ALA A 105 32.44 21.25 -9.81
CA ALA A 105 32.50 22.71 -9.62
C ALA A 105 33.82 23.16 -8.97
N ALA A 106 34.41 22.31 -8.12
CA ALA A 106 35.73 22.51 -7.52
C ALA A 106 36.91 22.11 -8.45
N GLY A 107 36.63 21.47 -9.58
CA GLY A 107 37.63 20.98 -10.54
C GLY A 107 38.07 19.54 -10.35
N ASP A 108 37.62 18.87 -9.28
CA ASP A 108 37.95 17.48 -8.95
C ASP A 108 37.12 16.46 -9.75
N VAL A 109 37.51 16.28 -11.01
CA VAL A 109 36.83 15.36 -11.95
C VAL A 109 36.93 13.90 -11.49
N ALA A 110 38.01 13.51 -10.80
CA ALA A 110 38.19 12.15 -10.31
C ALA A 110 37.14 11.81 -9.25
N LYS A 111 36.98 12.70 -8.25
CA LYS A 111 35.96 12.53 -7.21
C LYS A 111 34.54 12.67 -7.76
N ALA A 112 34.32 13.56 -8.73
CA ALA A 112 33.03 13.68 -9.41
C ALA A 112 32.63 12.35 -10.09
N ARG A 113 33.58 11.69 -10.76
CA ARG A 113 33.36 10.38 -11.41
C ARG A 113 33.01 9.28 -10.42
N GLU A 114 33.68 9.26 -9.26
CA GLU A 114 33.39 8.31 -8.18
C GLU A 114 31.97 8.51 -7.63
N CYS A 115 31.59 9.76 -7.34
CA CYS A 115 30.28 10.08 -6.77
C CYS A 115 29.12 9.76 -7.72
N VAL A 116 29.23 10.11 -9.02
CA VAL A 116 28.18 9.76 -9.99
C VAL A 116 28.11 8.26 -10.24
N ALA A 117 29.25 7.54 -10.20
CA ALA A 117 29.24 6.08 -10.31
C ALA A 117 28.47 5.45 -9.13
N ARG A 118 28.62 6.00 -7.92
CA ARG A 118 27.83 5.58 -6.76
C ARG A 118 26.35 5.89 -6.91
N ALA A 119 25.99 7.09 -7.39
CA ALA A 119 24.58 7.42 -7.68
C ALA A 119 23.97 6.42 -8.69
N ARG A 120 24.70 6.09 -9.76
CA ARG A 120 24.26 5.09 -10.76
C ARG A 120 24.16 3.68 -10.20
N GLN A 121 24.97 3.31 -9.21
CA GLN A 121 24.84 2.01 -8.55
C GLN A 121 23.55 1.91 -7.74
N LEU A 122 23.14 2.99 -7.07
CA LEU A 122 21.89 3.04 -6.30
C LEU A 122 20.67 3.05 -7.22
N VAL A 123 20.73 3.84 -8.30
CA VAL A 123 19.62 4.04 -9.25
C VAL A 123 20.09 3.86 -10.70
N PRO A 124 20.23 2.61 -11.19
CA PRO A 124 20.85 2.30 -12.49
C PRO A 124 20.17 2.93 -13.70
N HIS A 125 18.86 3.20 -13.61
CA HIS A 125 18.05 3.71 -14.71
C HIS A 125 17.85 5.24 -14.67
N TRP A 126 18.35 5.93 -13.64
CA TRP A 126 18.12 7.36 -13.47
C TRP A 126 18.77 8.19 -14.58
N LYS A 127 17.95 8.90 -15.36
CA LYS A 127 18.39 9.66 -16.55
C LYS A 127 19.36 10.78 -16.19
N ALA A 128 19.14 11.48 -15.08
CA ALA A 128 19.98 12.62 -14.67
C ALA A 128 21.43 12.17 -14.40
N ALA A 129 21.63 11.11 -13.60
CA ALA A 129 22.97 10.58 -13.31
C ALA A 129 23.68 10.05 -14.56
N LYS A 130 22.95 9.40 -15.48
CA LYS A 130 23.50 8.95 -16.78
C LYS A 130 23.98 10.12 -17.62
N LYS A 131 23.17 11.18 -17.72
CA LYS A 131 23.49 12.39 -18.47
C LYS A 131 24.74 13.06 -17.87
N PHE A 132 24.76 13.28 -16.55
CA PHE A 132 25.90 13.89 -15.87
C PHE A 132 27.20 13.12 -16.11
N GLN A 133 27.18 11.78 -15.99
CA GLN A 133 28.40 10.99 -16.22
C GLN A 133 28.91 11.08 -17.67
N LYS A 134 28.00 11.15 -18.65
CA LYS A 134 28.38 11.29 -20.06
C LYS A 134 29.01 12.66 -20.36
N GLU A 135 28.59 13.69 -19.65
CA GLU A 135 29.04 15.07 -19.81
C GLU A 135 30.31 15.39 -18.98
N LEU A 136 30.80 14.43 -18.16
CA LEU A 136 32.01 14.63 -17.37
C LEU A 136 33.24 14.85 -18.26
N PRO A 137 34.07 15.87 -17.97
CA PRO A 137 35.35 16.06 -18.64
C PRO A 137 36.29 14.85 -18.48
N VAL A 138 37.21 14.70 -19.43
CA VAL A 138 38.26 13.67 -19.34
C VAL A 138 39.29 14.03 -18.27
N ARG A 139 39.69 15.32 -18.20
CA ARG A 139 40.64 15.87 -17.24
C ARG A 139 40.03 17.03 -16.46
N GLY A 140 40.35 17.12 -15.18
CA GLY A 140 39.94 18.21 -14.29
C GLY A 140 41.03 19.26 -14.11
N ARG A 141 40.77 20.22 -13.21
CA ARG A 141 41.79 21.09 -12.63
C ARG A 141 42.27 20.45 -11.33
N ASP A 142 43.52 20.68 -10.93
CA ASP A 142 44.03 20.12 -9.68
C ASP A 142 43.35 20.77 -8.48
N TRP A 143 42.38 20.08 -7.89
CA TRP A 143 41.79 20.44 -6.61
C TRP A 143 42.75 20.06 -5.48
N LYS A 144 43.05 21.01 -4.58
CA LYS A 144 44.10 20.86 -3.56
C LYS A 144 43.58 20.53 -2.16
N VAL A 145 42.28 20.70 -1.91
CA VAL A 145 41.71 20.50 -0.58
C VAL A 145 41.20 19.06 -0.46
N ARG A 146 41.46 18.39 0.65
CA ARG A 146 40.94 17.04 0.87
C ARG A 146 39.47 17.11 1.25
N TRP A 147 38.63 16.39 0.52
CA TRP A 147 37.22 16.22 0.89
C TRP A 147 37.08 15.39 2.17
N PRO A 148 36.14 15.73 3.07
CA PRO A 148 35.67 14.79 4.06
C PRO A 148 35.15 13.53 3.36
N GLU A 149 35.52 12.35 3.87
CA GLU A 149 35.12 11.10 3.23
C GLU A 149 33.60 10.86 3.38
N PRO A 150 32.91 10.45 2.30
CA PRO A 150 31.54 10.02 2.42
C PRO A 150 31.45 8.73 3.27
N PRO A 151 30.27 8.43 3.85
CA PRO A 151 30.10 7.21 4.63
C PRO A 151 30.48 5.99 3.77
N PRO A 152 31.28 5.04 4.32
CA PRO A 152 31.77 3.91 3.56
C PRO A 152 30.61 3.10 3.00
N LYS A 153 30.86 2.40 1.87
CA LYS A 153 29.91 1.42 1.35
C LYS A 153 29.64 0.40 2.47
N ALA A 154 28.44 0.45 3.06
CA ALA A 154 28.01 -0.56 4.01
C ALA A 154 28.11 -1.94 3.33
N GLY A 155 28.47 -2.97 4.10
CA GLY A 155 28.58 -4.35 3.63
C GLY A 155 27.20 -4.91 3.21
N PRO A 156 26.67 -5.95 3.86
CA PRO A 156 25.29 -6.36 3.61
C PRO A 156 24.31 -5.19 3.87
N SER A 157 23.20 -5.17 3.12
CA SER A 157 22.16 -4.15 3.22
C SER A 157 21.66 -4.00 4.66
N ARG A 158 21.75 -2.79 5.24
CA ARG A 158 21.33 -2.57 6.63
C ARG A 158 19.83 -2.37 6.73
N LEU A 159 19.18 -3.12 7.62
CA LEU A 159 17.76 -3.08 7.88
C LEU A 159 17.48 -2.40 9.22
N THR A 160 16.68 -1.34 9.18
CA THR A 160 15.94 -0.84 10.34
C THR A 160 14.58 -1.52 10.36
N VAL A 161 14.20 -2.11 11.49
CA VAL A 161 12.81 -2.50 11.74
C VAL A 161 12.22 -1.53 12.75
N PHE A 162 11.02 -1.02 12.49
CA PHE A 162 10.30 -0.22 13.47
C PHE A 162 8.89 -0.74 13.71
N VAL A 163 8.43 -0.57 14.95
CA VAL A 163 7.10 -0.90 15.44
C VAL A 163 6.55 0.32 16.18
N ILE A 164 5.28 0.64 15.97
CA ILE A 164 4.54 1.54 16.87
C ILE A 164 3.73 0.68 17.84
N ALA A 165 3.72 1.01 19.13
CA ALA A 165 3.07 0.18 20.14
C ALA A 165 2.27 1.00 21.14
N LYS A 166 1.22 0.39 21.68
CA LYS A 166 0.50 0.81 22.89
C LYS A 166 -0.16 -0.39 23.53
N ASN A 167 0.30 -0.77 24.71
CA ASN A 167 -0.22 -1.90 25.46
C ASN A 167 -0.21 -3.23 24.67
N GLU A 168 0.96 -3.57 24.14
CA GLU A 168 1.20 -4.75 23.29
C GLU A 168 2.09 -5.80 23.97
N GLU A 169 2.10 -5.87 25.31
CA GLU A 169 2.96 -6.81 26.06
C GLU A 169 2.76 -8.27 25.66
N LYS A 170 1.58 -8.61 25.14
CA LYS A 170 1.23 -9.96 24.68
C LYS A 170 2.01 -10.40 23.45
N PHE A 171 2.20 -9.52 22.47
CA PHE A 171 2.72 -9.89 21.16
C PHE A 171 4.09 -9.28 20.83
N LEU A 172 4.44 -8.13 21.45
CA LEU A 172 5.64 -7.38 21.07
C LEU A 172 6.93 -8.20 21.19
N GLY A 173 7.07 -9.02 22.25
CA GLY A 173 8.24 -9.86 22.43
C GLY A 173 8.43 -10.87 21.29
N GLN A 174 7.35 -11.48 20.83
CA GLN A 174 7.36 -12.41 19.69
C GLN A 174 7.73 -11.68 18.39
N CYS A 175 7.11 -10.53 18.13
CA CYS A 175 7.42 -9.68 16.97
C CYS A 175 8.90 -9.34 16.91
N LEU A 176 9.46 -8.77 17.99
CA LEU A 176 10.86 -8.34 18.05
C LEU A 176 11.84 -9.52 17.99
N ALA A 177 11.53 -10.65 18.63
CA ALA A 177 12.34 -11.87 18.51
C ALA A 177 12.46 -12.34 17.06
N SER A 178 11.36 -12.28 16.30
CA SER A 178 11.28 -12.82 14.94
C SER A 178 12.23 -12.14 13.94
N VAL A 179 12.59 -10.87 14.19
CA VAL A 179 13.44 -10.05 13.31
C VAL A 179 14.82 -9.75 13.87
N LYS A 180 15.12 -10.15 15.12
CA LYS A 180 16.35 -9.76 15.84
C LYS A 180 17.64 -10.14 15.11
N SER A 181 17.65 -11.28 14.41
CA SER A 181 18.82 -11.76 13.64
C SER A 181 19.00 -11.05 12.29
N LEU A 182 18.01 -10.28 11.84
CA LEU A 182 18.00 -9.59 10.56
C LEU A 182 18.23 -8.09 10.72
N ALA A 183 17.64 -7.49 11.75
CA ALA A 183 17.66 -6.05 11.98
C ALA A 183 19.02 -5.59 12.53
N GLN A 184 19.61 -4.56 11.91
CA GLN A 184 20.75 -3.85 12.49
C GLN A 184 20.29 -2.77 13.47
N GLN A 185 19.05 -2.29 13.31
CA GLN A 185 18.41 -1.33 14.20
C GLN A 185 16.97 -1.79 14.46
N LEU A 186 16.59 -1.86 15.74
CA LEU A 186 15.22 -2.08 16.17
C LEU A 186 14.72 -0.82 16.84
N ILE A 187 13.59 -0.28 16.37
CA ILE A 187 12.96 0.92 16.92
C ILE A 187 11.57 0.54 17.42
N VAL A 188 11.25 0.88 18.67
CA VAL A 188 9.89 0.82 19.18
C VAL A 188 9.46 2.22 19.56
N LEU A 189 8.43 2.73 18.89
CA LEU A 189 7.81 4.00 19.23
C LEU A 189 6.58 3.72 20.11
N ASP A 190 6.71 4.00 21.39
CA ASP A 190 5.64 3.89 22.36
C ASP A 190 4.71 5.11 22.30
N THR A 191 3.39 4.86 22.24
CA THR A 191 2.37 5.92 22.20
C THR A 191 1.61 6.09 23.53
N GLY A 192 2.26 5.72 24.63
CA GLY A 192 1.73 5.81 25.99
C GLY A 192 1.23 4.46 26.51
N SER A 193 2.10 3.45 26.54
CA SER A 193 1.81 2.18 27.20
C SER A 193 1.80 2.31 28.72
N THR A 194 1.00 1.48 29.37
CA THR A 194 0.85 1.37 30.83
C THR A 194 1.13 -0.05 31.34
N ASP A 195 1.34 -1.00 30.43
CA ASP A 195 1.71 -2.38 30.70
C ASP A 195 3.23 -2.60 30.48
N ARG A 196 3.70 -3.85 30.37
CA ARG A 196 5.13 -4.17 30.22
C ARG A 196 5.71 -3.93 28.81
N THR A 197 4.99 -3.26 27.91
CA THR A 197 5.40 -3.08 26.50
C THR A 197 6.79 -2.44 26.38
N VAL A 198 7.06 -1.38 27.15
CA VAL A 198 8.33 -0.64 27.09
C VAL A 198 9.49 -1.47 27.64
N GLU A 199 9.26 -2.21 28.72
CA GLU A 199 10.23 -3.13 29.32
C GLU A 199 10.61 -4.22 28.33
N ILE A 200 9.62 -4.87 27.72
CA ILE A 200 9.82 -5.92 26.70
C ILE A 200 10.63 -5.39 25.52
N ALA A 201 10.31 -4.19 25.02
CA ALA A 201 11.08 -3.58 23.94
C ALA A 201 12.57 -3.45 24.28
N LYS A 202 12.88 -2.97 25.49
CA LYS A 202 14.27 -2.81 25.98
C LYS A 202 14.97 -4.15 26.17
N GLU A 203 14.28 -5.16 26.71
CA GLU A 203 14.80 -6.53 26.87
C GLU A 203 15.24 -7.14 25.52
N HIS A 204 14.55 -6.78 24.43
CA HIS A 204 14.92 -7.22 23.08
C HIS A 204 16.04 -6.40 22.43
N GLY A 205 16.50 -5.32 23.07
CA GLY A 205 17.55 -4.43 22.58
C GLY A 205 17.05 -3.35 21.62
N ALA A 206 15.75 -3.03 21.63
CA ALA A 206 15.20 -1.97 20.80
C ALA A 206 15.52 -0.57 21.36
N GLU A 207 15.73 0.38 20.45
CA GLU A 207 15.70 1.82 20.73
C GLU A 207 14.25 2.22 21.00
N VAL A 208 13.93 2.55 22.25
CA VAL A 208 12.58 2.95 22.65
C VAL A 208 12.45 4.46 22.63
N HIS A 209 11.51 4.94 21.82
CA HIS A 209 11.15 6.35 21.70
C HIS A 209 9.70 6.55 22.13
N SER A 210 9.37 7.72 22.67
CA SER A 210 8.00 8.05 23.09
C SER A 210 7.40 9.10 22.16
N HIS A 211 6.14 8.91 21.77
CA HIS A 211 5.37 9.91 21.03
C HIS A 211 3.96 9.99 21.61
N ALA A 212 3.54 11.18 22.06
CA ALA A 212 2.19 11.35 22.58
C ALA A 212 1.16 10.99 21.49
N TRP A 213 0.16 10.17 21.80
CA TRP A 213 -0.89 9.83 20.85
C TRP A 213 -1.71 11.09 20.47
N THR A 214 -1.67 11.48 19.20
CA THR A 214 -2.34 12.69 18.68
C THR A 214 -3.53 12.40 17.78
N ASP A 215 -4.17 11.24 17.92
CA ASP A 215 -5.25 10.80 17.01
C ASP A 215 -4.79 10.80 15.54
N ASP A 216 -3.56 10.34 15.30
CA ASP A 216 -2.93 10.26 13.98
C ASP A 216 -1.87 9.16 13.95
N PHE A 217 -2.19 8.07 13.24
CA PHE A 217 -1.29 6.95 13.03
C PHE A 217 -0.09 7.30 12.12
N SER A 218 -0.26 8.20 11.17
CA SER A 218 0.86 8.69 10.35
C SER A 218 1.84 9.48 11.19
N ALA A 219 1.36 10.33 12.12
CA ALA A 219 2.24 11.10 12.99
C ALA A 219 3.17 10.20 13.81
N ALA A 220 2.62 9.14 14.42
CA ALA A 220 3.42 8.13 15.13
C ALA A 220 4.41 7.44 14.18
N ARG A 221 3.97 6.86 13.06
CA ARG A 221 4.89 6.16 12.14
C ARG A 221 5.97 7.07 11.56
N ASN A 222 5.64 8.32 11.28
CA ASN A 222 6.58 9.32 10.82
C ASN A 222 7.62 9.63 11.90
N ALA A 223 7.21 9.79 13.16
CA ALA A 223 8.16 9.97 14.28
C ALA A 223 9.11 8.77 14.43
N ALA A 224 8.63 7.53 14.28
CA ALA A 224 9.50 6.35 14.28
C ALA A 224 10.49 6.36 13.10
N LEU A 225 10.02 6.72 11.90
CA LEU A 225 10.82 6.78 10.67
C LEU A 225 11.90 7.89 10.69
N GLU A 226 11.76 8.93 11.52
CA GLU A 226 12.80 9.95 11.73
C GLU A 226 14.07 9.35 12.34
N HIS A 227 13.94 8.29 13.15
CA HIS A 227 15.06 7.61 13.82
C HIS A 227 15.72 6.51 12.97
N ALA A 228 15.14 6.16 11.81
CA ALA A 228 15.65 5.08 10.98
C ALA A 228 16.98 5.44 10.29
N THR A 229 17.99 4.59 10.47
CA THR A 229 19.36 4.78 9.93
C THR A 229 19.83 3.69 8.97
N GLY A 230 19.05 2.61 8.81
CA GLY A 230 19.30 1.54 7.85
C GLY A 230 19.13 2.00 6.40
N ASP A 231 19.63 1.20 5.47
CA ASP A 231 19.45 1.40 4.02
C ASP A 231 18.04 0.98 3.57
N TRP A 232 17.45 0.06 4.33
CA TRP A 232 16.08 -0.40 4.23
C TRP A 232 15.32 -0.19 5.53
N VAL A 233 14.02 -0.04 5.40
CA VAL A 233 13.07 0.04 6.50
C VAL A 233 12.03 -1.06 6.32
N LEU A 234 11.87 -1.88 7.36
CA LEU A 234 10.74 -2.79 7.54
C LEU A 234 9.85 -2.24 8.65
N PHE A 235 8.58 -2.02 8.33
CA PHE A 235 7.57 -1.68 9.30
C PHE A 235 6.77 -2.93 9.67
N LEU A 236 6.55 -3.19 10.96
CA LEU A 236 5.69 -4.27 11.46
C LEU A 236 4.65 -3.72 12.46
N ASP A 237 3.46 -4.30 12.44
CA ASP A 237 2.54 -4.17 13.58
C ASP A 237 3.01 -5.08 14.73
N ALA A 238 2.69 -4.74 15.98
CA ALA A 238 3.21 -5.48 17.15
C ALA A 238 2.69 -6.92 17.25
N ASP A 239 1.57 -7.21 16.57
CA ASP A 239 0.95 -8.53 16.43
C ASP A 239 1.34 -9.24 15.12
N GLU A 240 2.38 -8.77 14.43
CA GLU A 240 2.99 -9.41 13.27
C GLU A 240 4.35 -10.04 13.62
N GLU A 241 4.67 -11.17 13.00
CA GLU A 241 6.00 -11.78 13.07
C GLU A 241 6.50 -12.16 11.68
N LEU A 242 7.83 -12.19 11.51
CA LEU A 242 8.51 -12.76 10.35
C LEU A 242 9.14 -14.12 10.74
N PRO A 243 8.52 -15.26 10.38
CA PRO A 243 9.03 -16.57 10.73
C PRO A 243 10.47 -16.79 10.23
N ALA A 244 11.27 -17.54 10.99
CA ALA A 244 12.67 -17.82 10.63
C ALA A 244 12.83 -18.44 9.23
N ALA A 245 11.85 -19.23 8.77
CA ALA A 245 11.84 -19.82 7.43
C ALA A 245 11.79 -18.78 6.29
N GLU A 246 11.34 -17.56 6.58
CA GLU A 246 11.16 -16.47 5.61
C GLU A 246 12.36 -15.50 5.61
N HIS A 247 13.37 -15.73 6.45
CA HIS A 247 14.54 -14.84 6.59
C HIS A 247 15.38 -14.77 5.31
N GLU A 248 15.59 -15.91 4.64
CA GLU A 248 16.32 -15.94 3.36
C GLU A 248 15.54 -15.24 2.24
N ASN A 249 14.22 -15.40 2.22
CA ASN A 249 13.36 -14.67 1.29
C ASN A 249 13.50 -13.17 1.51
N LEU A 250 13.46 -12.69 2.76
CA LEU A 250 13.65 -11.26 3.05
C LEU A 250 15.05 -10.78 2.62
N ARG A 251 16.12 -11.54 2.92
CA ARG A 251 17.49 -11.18 2.50
C ARG A 251 17.60 -11.01 0.98
N ALA A 252 16.98 -11.90 0.21
CA ALA A 252 16.93 -11.79 -1.25
C ALA A 252 16.24 -10.50 -1.72
N GLU A 253 15.15 -10.07 -1.05
CA GLU A 253 14.48 -8.80 -1.34
C GLU A 253 15.37 -7.57 -1.06
N LEU A 254 16.17 -7.60 0.02
CA LEU A 254 17.05 -6.48 0.40
C LEU A 254 18.18 -6.25 -0.62
N ASP A 255 18.61 -7.30 -1.30
CA ASP A 255 19.71 -7.27 -2.27
C ASP A 255 19.25 -7.00 -3.72
N ALA A 256 17.93 -6.92 -3.94
CA ALA A 256 17.36 -6.67 -5.26
C ALA A 256 17.77 -5.29 -5.81
N PRO A 257 18.47 -5.21 -6.96
CA PRO A 257 18.85 -3.95 -7.57
C PRO A 257 17.64 -3.28 -8.25
N GLY A 258 17.61 -1.95 -8.24
CA GLY A 258 16.55 -1.16 -8.89
C GLY A 258 15.19 -1.19 -8.18
N VAL A 259 15.11 -1.82 -7.00
CA VAL A 259 13.88 -1.92 -6.20
C VAL A 259 13.86 -0.85 -5.12
N MET A 260 12.77 -0.09 -5.09
CA MET A 260 12.52 0.96 -4.11
C MET A 260 11.68 0.44 -2.94
N ALA A 261 10.70 -0.43 -3.22
CA ALA A 261 9.80 -0.97 -2.21
C ALA A 261 9.26 -2.34 -2.60
N VAL A 262 8.92 -3.13 -1.58
CA VAL A 262 8.40 -4.48 -1.70
C VAL A 262 7.15 -4.61 -0.84
N ARG A 263 6.09 -5.15 -1.45
CA ARG A 263 4.90 -5.59 -0.70
C ARG A 263 5.13 -7.03 -0.27
N LEU A 264 5.11 -7.29 1.04
CA LEU A 264 5.34 -8.62 1.61
C LEU A 264 4.04 -9.40 1.72
N ARG A 265 4.10 -10.72 1.65
CA ARG A 265 2.92 -11.57 1.89
C ARG A 265 2.53 -11.48 3.36
N LEU A 266 1.24 -11.45 3.66
CA LEU A 266 0.68 -11.47 5.01
C LEU A 266 -0.32 -12.62 5.11
N GLN A 267 -0.11 -13.48 6.10
CA GLN A 267 -1.01 -14.58 6.45
C GLN A 267 -1.65 -14.30 7.80
N ASN A 268 -2.99 -14.29 7.86
CA ASN A 268 -3.69 -14.20 9.13
C ASN A 268 -3.74 -15.60 9.78
N VAL A 269 -3.26 -15.70 11.01
CA VAL A 269 -3.26 -16.95 11.77
C VAL A 269 -4.69 -17.32 12.16
N GLY A 270 -5.10 -18.57 11.89
CA GLY A 270 -6.47 -19.07 12.09
C GLY A 270 -7.44 -18.71 10.95
N GLN A 271 -6.95 -18.08 9.89
CA GLN A 271 -7.68 -17.76 8.66
C GLN A 271 -6.87 -18.17 7.42
N GLU A 272 -6.12 -19.27 7.51
CA GLU A 272 -5.25 -19.75 6.43
C GLU A 272 -6.05 -20.07 5.16
N ASP A 273 -7.31 -20.49 5.33
CA ASP A 273 -8.26 -20.73 4.25
C ASP A 273 -8.74 -19.44 3.55
N ASP A 274 -8.49 -18.25 4.11
CA ASP A 274 -8.82 -16.98 3.45
C ASP A 274 -7.74 -16.54 2.47
N GLY A 275 -6.55 -17.17 2.50
CA GLY A 275 -5.42 -16.89 1.62
C GLY A 275 -4.40 -15.92 2.19
N LEU A 276 -3.62 -15.29 1.30
CA LEU A 276 -2.56 -14.33 1.62
C LEU A 276 -2.93 -12.97 1.01
N CYS A 277 -2.47 -11.88 1.60
CA CYS A 277 -2.49 -10.56 0.94
C CYS A 277 -1.09 -9.94 0.91
N HIS A 278 -0.88 -8.94 0.05
CA HIS A 278 0.40 -8.27 -0.10
C HIS A 278 0.41 -6.89 0.55
N VAL A 279 1.16 -6.70 1.63
CA VAL A 279 1.18 -5.47 2.42
C VAL A 279 2.44 -4.62 2.23
N PRO A 280 2.33 -3.28 2.18
CA PRO A 280 3.44 -2.36 1.94
C PRO A 280 4.36 -2.20 3.16
N ARG A 281 5.24 -3.18 3.41
CA ARG A 281 6.02 -3.26 4.66
C ARG A 281 7.51 -2.96 4.51
N LEU A 282 8.09 -3.09 3.31
CA LEU A 282 9.54 -2.97 3.10
C LEU A 282 9.89 -1.91 2.03
N TRP A 283 10.80 -0.98 2.34
CA TRP A 283 11.26 0.03 1.37
C TRP A 283 12.66 0.60 1.68
N ARG A 284 13.29 1.22 0.67
CA ARG A 284 14.56 1.93 0.82
C ARG A 284 14.40 3.18 1.69
N ASN A 285 15.31 3.39 2.65
CA ASN A 285 15.31 4.57 3.52
C ASN A 285 15.80 5.82 2.78
N ALA A 286 14.90 6.45 2.03
CA ALA A 286 15.21 7.57 1.15
C ALA A 286 14.61 8.90 1.67
N PRO A 287 15.18 10.06 1.30
CA PRO A 287 14.58 11.36 1.61
C PRO A 287 13.24 11.56 0.88
N GLY A 288 12.33 12.31 1.49
CA GLY A 288 11.01 12.60 0.93
C GLY A 288 9.95 11.53 1.16
N LEU A 289 10.27 10.44 1.86
CA LEU A 289 9.31 9.40 2.20
C LEU A 289 8.60 9.71 3.52
N PHE A 290 7.27 9.52 3.54
CA PHE A 290 6.45 9.73 4.73
C PHE A 290 5.10 9.01 4.61
N PHE A 291 4.52 8.68 5.76
CA PHE A 291 3.15 8.22 5.90
C PHE A 291 2.17 9.39 5.82
N HIS A 292 1.04 9.16 5.16
CA HIS A 292 -0.07 10.10 5.09
C HIS A 292 -1.41 9.40 5.41
N GLY A 293 -2.28 10.11 6.13
CA GLY A 293 -3.61 9.66 6.57
C GLY A 293 -3.67 9.42 8.08
N ARG A 294 -4.76 9.84 8.74
CA ARG A 294 -4.91 9.66 10.21
C ARG A 294 -5.03 8.21 10.65
N VAL A 295 -5.61 7.38 9.78
CA VAL A 295 -5.86 5.96 9.95
C VAL A 295 -5.96 5.34 8.56
N HIS A 296 -5.57 4.07 8.41
CA HIS A 296 -5.32 3.46 7.09
C HIS A 296 -4.22 4.19 6.31
N GLU A 297 -3.30 4.80 7.04
CA GLU A 297 -2.14 5.53 6.54
C GLU A 297 -1.31 4.75 5.52
N GLN A 298 -0.77 5.48 4.54
CA GLN A 298 0.02 4.91 3.46
C GLN A 298 1.35 5.65 3.31
N VAL A 299 2.44 4.90 3.14
CA VAL A 299 3.76 5.45 2.75
C VAL A 299 3.97 5.44 1.23
N PHE A 300 3.28 4.55 0.53
CA PHE A 300 3.50 4.28 -0.90
C PHE A 300 3.30 5.48 -1.84
N PRO A 301 2.35 6.42 -1.61
CA PRO A 301 2.25 7.60 -2.46
C PRO A 301 3.58 8.37 -2.55
N SER A 302 4.28 8.57 -1.43
CA SER A 302 5.60 9.23 -1.41
C SER A 302 6.69 8.40 -2.11
N ILE A 303 6.61 7.07 -2.01
CA ILE A 303 7.52 6.13 -2.68
C ILE A 303 7.35 6.17 -4.19
N LEU A 304 6.11 6.17 -4.69
CA LEU A 304 5.82 6.15 -6.13
C LEU A 304 6.36 7.39 -6.84
N VAL A 305 6.27 8.57 -6.20
CA VAL A 305 6.89 9.81 -6.70
C VAL A 305 8.41 9.63 -6.87
N LYS A 306 9.08 8.94 -5.94
CA LYS A 306 10.51 8.65 -6.05
C LYS A 306 10.82 7.56 -7.07
N CYS A 307 9.98 6.54 -7.20
CA CYS A 307 10.10 5.53 -8.25
C CYS A 307 10.11 6.18 -9.64
N GLU A 308 9.16 7.08 -9.91
CA GLU A 308 9.09 7.81 -11.17
C GLU A 308 10.34 8.69 -11.38
N ALA A 309 10.71 9.47 -10.36
CA ALA A 309 11.85 10.39 -10.45
C ALA A 309 13.18 9.66 -10.72
N TRP A 310 13.37 8.47 -10.15
CA TRP A 310 14.64 7.74 -10.19
C TRP A 310 14.65 6.55 -11.16
N GLY A 311 13.50 6.23 -11.78
CA GLY A 311 13.35 5.05 -12.63
C GLY A 311 13.53 3.75 -11.84
N MET A 312 12.93 3.68 -10.65
CA MET A 312 12.92 2.50 -9.80
C MET A 312 11.55 1.82 -9.78
N GLU A 313 11.52 0.58 -9.31
CA GLU A 313 10.32 -0.25 -9.30
C GLU A 313 9.85 -0.56 -7.89
N THR A 314 8.56 -0.85 -7.76
CA THR A 314 8.01 -1.58 -6.61
C THR A 314 7.74 -3.01 -7.02
N ARG A 315 7.90 -3.98 -6.11
CA ARG A 315 7.67 -5.40 -6.39
C ARG A 315 6.74 -6.05 -5.39
N LEU A 316 6.19 -7.20 -5.77
CA LEU A 316 5.63 -8.16 -4.84
C LEU A 316 6.76 -9.08 -4.37
N GLY A 317 6.87 -9.21 -3.06
CA GLY A 317 7.92 -9.97 -2.41
C GLY A 317 7.48 -11.38 -2.07
N THR A 318 8.48 -12.21 -1.82
CA THR A 318 8.27 -13.62 -1.46
C THR A 318 8.31 -13.88 0.04
N ALA A 319 8.80 -12.95 0.86
CA ALA A 319 8.78 -13.15 2.32
C ALA A 319 7.34 -13.06 2.87
N THR A 320 6.98 -13.99 3.76
CA THR A 320 5.65 -14.07 4.39
C THR A 320 5.68 -13.65 5.85
N LEU A 321 4.89 -12.65 6.20
CA LEU A 321 4.57 -12.25 7.57
C LEU A 321 3.37 -13.05 8.09
N ARG A 322 3.36 -13.34 9.38
CA ARG A 322 2.19 -13.88 10.09
C ARG A 322 1.58 -12.81 10.96
N HIS A 323 0.26 -12.71 10.95
CA HIS A 323 -0.50 -11.73 11.71
C HIS A 323 -1.45 -12.42 12.69
N HIS A 324 -1.26 -12.14 13.98
CA HIS A 324 -1.95 -12.80 15.09
C HIS A 324 -3.20 -12.03 15.57
N GLY A 325 -3.42 -10.80 15.10
CA GLY A 325 -4.51 -9.91 15.53
C GLY A 325 -5.93 -10.32 15.13
N TYR A 326 -6.10 -11.32 14.25
CA TYR A 326 -7.40 -11.83 13.78
C TYR A 326 -7.93 -13.06 14.53
N ALA A 327 -7.36 -13.43 15.67
CA ALA A 327 -8.02 -14.43 16.52
C ALA A 327 -9.44 -13.93 16.91
N PRO A 328 -10.50 -14.78 16.85
CA PRO A 328 -11.88 -14.38 17.18
C PRO A 328 -12.05 -13.68 18.53
N GLU A 329 -11.13 -13.94 19.46
CA GLU A 329 -11.04 -13.35 20.79
C GLU A 329 -10.58 -11.88 20.78
N VAL A 330 -9.86 -11.44 19.74
CA VAL A 330 -9.29 -10.09 19.57
C VAL A 330 -10.14 -9.22 18.63
N ILE A 331 -10.90 -9.83 17.71
CA ILE A 331 -11.71 -9.15 16.67
C ILE A 331 -12.84 -8.26 17.22
N LYS A 332 -13.26 -8.46 18.48
CA LYS A 332 -14.37 -7.71 19.10
C LYS A 332 -13.94 -6.65 20.10
N ASP A 333 -12.78 -6.03 19.89
CA ASP A 333 -12.44 -4.84 20.67
C ASP A 333 -13.27 -3.65 20.18
N ARG A 334 -14.46 -3.45 20.78
CA ARG A 334 -15.36 -2.32 20.49
C ARG A 334 -14.64 -0.97 20.54
N ASN A 335 -13.57 -0.85 21.36
CA ASN A 335 -12.78 0.36 21.46
C ASN A 335 -12.02 0.69 20.16
N LYS A 336 -11.58 -0.34 19.40
CA LYS A 336 -10.88 -0.13 18.11
C LYS A 336 -11.81 0.45 17.05
N ILE A 337 -13.03 -0.09 16.93
CA ILE A 337 -14.03 0.39 15.95
C ILE A 337 -14.42 1.84 16.26
N GLU A 338 -14.72 2.14 17.52
CA GLU A 338 -15.10 3.51 17.94
C GLU A 338 -13.97 4.51 17.69
N ARG A 339 -12.72 4.15 18.05
CA ARG A 339 -11.54 4.96 17.74
C ARG A 339 -11.42 5.20 16.23
N ASN A 340 -11.46 4.14 15.42
CA ASN A 340 -11.30 4.28 13.96
C ASN A 340 -12.39 5.16 13.35
N LEU A 341 -13.65 5.01 13.78
CA LEU A 341 -14.75 5.88 13.36
C LEU A 341 -14.50 7.34 13.71
N ARG A 342 -14.02 7.64 14.93
CA ARG A 342 -13.65 9.02 15.32
C ARG A 342 -12.57 9.58 14.39
N LEU A 343 -11.52 8.81 14.13
CA LEU A 343 -10.40 9.21 13.28
C LEU A 343 -10.83 9.42 11.82
N LEU A 344 -11.64 8.52 11.27
CA LEU A 344 -12.13 8.59 9.89
C LEU A 344 -13.08 9.78 9.69
N ARG A 345 -13.96 10.07 10.65
CA ARG A 345 -14.83 11.27 10.59
C ARG A 345 -13.99 12.54 10.49
N ARG A 346 -12.98 12.66 11.36
CA ARG A 346 -12.04 13.80 11.32
C ARG A 346 -11.24 13.85 10.02
N ALA A 347 -10.79 12.71 9.50
CA ALA A 347 -10.09 12.67 8.22
C ALA A 347 -10.97 13.13 7.06
N VAL A 348 -12.26 12.74 7.05
CA VAL A 348 -13.24 13.20 6.06
C VAL A 348 -13.55 14.70 6.21
N GLU A 349 -13.55 15.24 7.43
CA GLU A 349 -13.68 16.70 7.65
C GLU A 349 -12.49 17.48 7.09
N GLU A 350 -11.27 16.93 7.23
CA GLU A 350 -10.03 17.55 6.75
C GLU A 350 -9.85 17.43 5.24
N LEU A 351 -10.33 16.33 4.65
CA LEU A 351 -10.32 16.11 3.21
C LEU A 351 -11.69 15.61 2.70
N PRO A 352 -12.68 16.53 2.59
CA PRO A 352 -14.02 16.17 2.19
C PRO A 352 -14.08 15.61 0.76
N GLY A 353 -14.79 14.51 0.59
CA GLY A 353 -15.03 13.92 -0.74
C GLY A 353 -13.92 13.03 -1.28
N GLU A 354 -12.85 12.78 -0.52
CA GLU A 354 -11.81 11.82 -0.94
C GLU A 354 -12.38 10.39 -0.94
N PRO A 355 -12.37 9.68 -2.09
CA PRO A 355 -13.04 8.39 -2.21
C PRO A 355 -12.56 7.30 -1.25
N MET A 356 -11.25 7.20 -0.96
CA MET A 356 -10.74 6.18 -0.04
C MET A 356 -11.19 6.41 1.40
N LEU A 357 -11.16 7.65 1.88
CA LEU A 357 -11.63 8.01 3.21
C LEU A 357 -13.12 7.73 3.38
N LEU A 358 -13.93 8.06 2.37
CA LEU A 358 -15.36 7.75 2.35
C LEU A 358 -15.63 6.24 2.33
N MET A 359 -14.89 5.48 1.51
CA MET A 359 -14.97 4.02 1.47
C MET A 359 -14.62 3.40 2.83
N ASN A 360 -13.49 3.80 3.43
CA ASN A 360 -13.04 3.29 4.73
C ASN A 360 -14.02 3.67 5.85
N LEU A 361 -14.56 4.89 5.84
CA LEU A 361 -15.62 5.30 6.79
C LEU A 361 -16.88 4.46 6.60
N GLY A 362 -17.27 4.18 5.35
CA GLY A 362 -18.37 3.28 5.02
C GLY A 362 -18.16 1.89 5.62
N LEU A 363 -16.97 1.32 5.44
CA LEU A 363 -16.60 0.00 5.98
C LEU A 363 -16.68 -0.05 7.50
N GLU A 364 -16.07 0.93 8.20
CA GLU A 364 -16.07 0.96 9.67
C GLU A 364 -17.48 1.19 10.24
N LEU A 365 -18.35 1.96 9.56
CA LEU A 365 -19.76 2.11 9.95
C LEU A 365 -20.52 0.78 9.85
N VAL A 366 -20.31 0.02 8.77
CA VAL A 366 -20.92 -1.32 8.64
C VAL A 366 -20.41 -2.26 9.75
N ARG A 367 -19.11 -2.22 10.07
CA ARG A 367 -18.53 -3.02 11.17
C ARG A 367 -19.10 -2.64 12.54
N ALA A 368 -19.43 -1.36 12.72
CA ALA A 368 -20.15 -0.88 13.91
C ALA A 368 -21.64 -1.27 13.93
N GLY A 369 -22.16 -1.89 12.87
CA GLY A 369 -23.56 -2.32 12.75
C GLY A 369 -24.49 -1.33 12.05
N ASP A 370 -23.99 -0.17 11.61
CA ASP A 370 -24.78 0.84 10.91
C ASP A 370 -24.64 0.70 9.38
N LEU A 371 -25.32 -0.33 8.84
CA LEU A 371 -25.31 -0.62 7.40
C LEU A 371 -25.84 0.56 6.57
N ARG A 372 -26.84 1.29 7.08
CA ARG A 372 -27.47 2.41 6.35
C ARG A 372 -26.51 3.58 6.20
N ALA A 373 -25.87 4.02 7.28
CA ALA A 373 -24.89 5.09 7.21
C ALA A 373 -23.65 4.67 6.41
N GLY A 374 -23.23 3.40 6.54
CA GLY A 374 -22.15 2.83 5.74
C GLY A 374 -22.43 2.93 4.24
N LEU A 375 -23.58 2.45 3.79
CA LEU A 375 -24.00 2.53 2.38
C LEU A 375 -24.10 3.96 1.87
N ALA A 376 -24.53 4.91 2.71
CA ALA A 376 -24.53 6.33 2.32
C ALA A 376 -23.12 6.84 1.98
N ARG A 377 -22.10 6.44 2.74
CA ARG A 377 -20.69 6.78 2.46
C ARG A 377 -20.14 6.07 1.24
N TYR A 378 -20.49 4.79 1.02
CA TYR A 378 -20.10 4.09 -0.20
C TYR A 378 -20.71 4.69 -1.46
N ARG A 379 -21.99 5.12 -1.43
CA ARG A 379 -22.62 5.85 -2.54
C ARG A 379 -21.86 7.13 -2.85
N GLU A 380 -21.53 7.90 -1.81
CA GLU A 380 -20.75 9.13 -1.97
C GLU A 380 -19.36 8.84 -2.56
N ALA A 381 -18.65 7.82 -2.06
CA ALA A 381 -17.36 7.40 -2.60
C ALA A 381 -17.45 7.00 -4.08
N PHE A 382 -18.49 6.24 -4.45
CA PHE A 382 -18.75 5.81 -5.81
C PHE A 382 -19.01 7.00 -6.75
N ASP A 383 -19.84 7.95 -6.33
CA ASP A 383 -20.13 9.15 -7.12
C ASP A 383 -18.88 10.02 -7.31
N ARG A 384 -18.08 10.19 -6.24
CA ARG A 384 -16.82 10.95 -6.29
C ARG A 384 -15.78 10.30 -7.19
N LEU A 385 -15.58 8.99 -7.07
CA LEU A 385 -14.64 8.25 -7.90
C LEU A 385 -15.09 8.20 -9.36
N GLY A 386 -16.40 8.04 -9.60
CA GLY A 386 -16.99 8.04 -10.94
C GLY A 386 -16.94 9.39 -11.66
N ALA A 387 -16.78 10.49 -10.92
CA ALA A 387 -16.59 11.82 -11.48
C ALA A 387 -15.14 12.10 -11.94
N LEU A 388 -14.16 11.26 -11.54
CA LEU A 388 -12.77 11.41 -11.97
C LEU A 388 -12.57 10.89 -13.40
N PRO A 389 -11.65 11.48 -14.18
CA PRO A 389 -11.24 10.90 -15.45
C PRO A 389 -10.71 9.47 -15.26
N ALA A 390 -11.06 8.55 -16.16
CA ALA A 390 -10.70 7.14 -16.02
C ALA A 390 -9.19 6.89 -15.84
N ARG A 391 -8.33 7.75 -16.40
CA ARG A 391 -6.87 7.70 -16.25
C ARG A 391 -6.37 8.06 -14.84
N ASP A 392 -7.18 8.78 -14.08
CA ASP A 392 -6.85 9.26 -12.72
C ASP A 392 -7.42 8.32 -11.65
N VAL A 393 -8.19 7.30 -12.06
CA VAL A 393 -8.74 6.28 -11.17
C VAL A 393 -7.77 5.12 -11.03
N VAL A 394 -7.28 4.91 -9.81
CA VAL A 394 -6.42 3.77 -9.45
C VAL A 394 -7.23 2.47 -9.58
N PRO A 395 -6.80 1.49 -10.41
CA PRO A 395 -7.55 0.24 -10.64
C PRO A 395 -7.91 -0.53 -9.37
N GLU A 396 -6.98 -0.62 -8.42
CA GLU A 396 -7.12 -1.32 -7.15
C GLU A 396 -8.20 -0.68 -6.27
N LEU A 397 -8.21 0.65 -6.20
CA LEU A 397 -9.22 1.39 -5.45
C LEU A 397 -10.61 1.20 -6.05
N ARG A 398 -10.73 1.28 -7.37
CA ARG A 398 -12.00 1.04 -8.08
C ARG A 398 -12.53 -0.36 -7.78
N GLU A 399 -11.69 -1.38 -7.92
CA GLU A 399 -12.13 -2.76 -7.69
C GLU A 399 -12.52 -2.99 -6.22
N ALA A 400 -11.72 -2.50 -5.26
CA ALA A 400 -12.03 -2.58 -3.84
C ALA A 400 -13.37 -1.90 -3.51
N LEU A 401 -13.59 -0.69 -4.01
CA LEU A 401 -14.81 0.06 -3.81
C LEU A 401 -16.02 -0.68 -4.37
N LEU A 402 -15.95 -1.14 -5.63
CA LEU A 402 -17.05 -1.87 -6.27
C LEU A 402 -17.38 -3.15 -5.51
N THR A 403 -16.37 -3.97 -5.19
CA THR A 403 -16.55 -5.24 -4.48
C THR A 403 -17.18 -5.02 -3.10
N GLN A 404 -16.64 -4.12 -2.28
CA GLN A 404 -17.19 -3.84 -0.95
C GLN A 404 -18.60 -3.27 -1.03
N PHE A 405 -18.81 -2.27 -1.88
CA PHE A 405 -20.08 -1.58 -1.99
C PHE A 405 -21.21 -2.54 -2.43
N VAL A 406 -20.99 -3.35 -3.47
CA VAL A 406 -22.02 -4.30 -3.91
C VAL A 406 -22.27 -5.43 -2.89
N CYS A 407 -21.25 -5.85 -2.13
CA CYS A 407 -21.46 -6.79 -1.01
C CYS A 407 -22.40 -6.22 0.05
N HIS A 408 -22.23 -4.94 0.39
CA HIS A 408 -23.09 -4.27 1.36
C HIS A 408 -24.50 -4.00 0.80
N LEU A 409 -24.63 -3.66 -0.49
CA LEU A 409 -25.94 -3.54 -1.15
C LEU A 409 -26.69 -4.87 -1.15
N HIS A 410 -26.01 -5.99 -1.41
CA HIS A 410 -26.58 -7.33 -1.28
C HIS A 410 -27.06 -7.62 0.14
N THR A 411 -26.28 -7.24 1.15
CA THR A 411 -26.67 -7.39 2.56
C THR A 411 -27.92 -6.57 2.89
N ALA A 412 -28.06 -5.38 2.30
CA ALA A 412 -29.25 -4.54 2.41
C ALA A 412 -30.40 -4.95 1.48
N ARG A 413 -30.20 -5.97 0.63
CA ARG A 413 -31.13 -6.44 -0.40
C ARG A 413 -31.51 -5.38 -1.45
N GLU A 414 -30.60 -4.43 -1.70
CA GLU A 414 -30.74 -3.37 -2.70
C GLU A 414 -30.28 -3.85 -4.10
N PHE A 415 -30.85 -4.96 -4.58
CA PHE A 415 -30.38 -5.67 -5.77
C PHE A 415 -30.46 -4.83 -7.07
N ALA A 416 -31.45 -3.94 -7.17
CA ALA A 416 -31.56 -3.05 -8.33
C ALA A 416 -30.37 -2.09 -8.41
N GLU A 417 -29.90 -1.61 -7.26
CA GLU A 417 -28.73 -0.74 -7.20
C GLU A 417 -27.44 -1.50 -7.50
N VAL A 418 -27.33 -2.78 -7.10
CA VAL A 418 -26.19 -3.63 -7.48
C VAL A 418 -26.01 -3.65 -9.00
N LEU A 419 -27.07 -3.95 -9.75
CA LEU A 419 -27.00 -4.00 -11.22
C LEU A 419 -26.67 -2.62 -11.81
N ARG A 420 -27.25 -1.54 -11.26
CA ARG A 420 -26.96 -0.16 -11.69
C ARG A 420 -25.49 0.22 -11.48
N VAL A 421 -24.91 -0.12 -10.34
CA VAL A 421 -23.50 0.14 -10.01
C VAL A 421 -22.57 -0.63 -10.94
N LEU A 422 -22.88 -1.91 -11.20
CA LEU A 422 -22.04 -2.77 -12.04
C LEU A 422 -22.18 -2.50 -13.55
N ALA A 423 -23.24 -1.80 -13.97
CA ALA A 423 -23.41 -1.28 -15.32
C ALA A 423 -22.91 0.17 -15.50
N SER A 424 -22.22 0.72 -14.50
CA SER A 424 -21.73 2.10 -14.56
C SER A 424 -20.45 2.25 -15.40
N PRO A 425 -20.17 3.44 -15.96
CA PRO A 425 -18.90 3.69 -16.66
C PRO A 425 -17.67 3.42 -15.80
N LEU A 426 -17.77 3.67 -14.48
CA LEU A 426 -16.71 3.36 -13.53
C LEU A 426 -16.41 1.86 -13.51
N ALA A 427 -17.44 1.01 -13.46
CA ALA A 427 -17.28 -0.44 -13.48
C ALA A 427 -16.83 -0.97 -14.86
N GLU A 428 -17.39 -0.44 -15.95
CA GLU A 428 -17.00 -0.79 -17.31
C GLU A 428 -15.53 -0.51 -17.59
N ALA A 429 -15.01 0.63 -17.13
CA ALA A 429 -13.61 1.04 -17.34
C ALA A 429 -12.58 0.08 -16.71
N GLY A 430 -12.97 -0.68 -15.69
CA GLY A 430 -12.11 -1.72 -15.09
C GLY A 430 -12.38 -3.13 -15.60
N GLY A 431 -13.53 -3.34 -16.22
CA GLY A 431 -14.09 -4.68 -16.42
C GLY A 431 -14.55 -5.30 -15.11
N LEU A 432 -15.57 -6.16 -15.20
CA LEU A 432 -16.06 -6.91 -14.04
C LEU A 432 -15.22 -8.17 -13.83
N THR A 433 -14.79 -8.37 -12.58
CA THR A 433 -14.15 -9.61 -12.12
C THR A 433 -15.18 -10.73 -11.98
N ALA A 434 -14.71 -11.96 -11.78
CA ALA A 434 -15.60 -13.10 -11.51
C ALA A 434 -16.50 -12.86 -10.29
N THR A 435 -15.98 -12.22 -9.24
CA THR A 435 -16.75 -11.83 -8.05
C THR A 435 -17.86 -10.85 -8.39
N LEU A 436 -17.55 -9.77 -9.11
CA LEU A 436 -18.57 -8.78 -9.47
C LEU A 436 -19.65 -9.37 -10.39
N HIS A 437 -19.26 -10.25 -11.33
CA HIS A 437 -20.22 -11.00 -12.14
C HIS A 437 -21.09 -11.95 -11.30
N PHE A 438 -20.52 -12.65 -10.32
CA PHE A 438 -21.31 -13.49 -9.42
C PHE A 438 -22.34 -12.68 -8.64
N MET A 439 -21.94 -11.51 -8.14
CA MET A 439 -22.84 -10.59 -7.42
C MET A 439 -23.94 -10.04 -8.33
N ALA A 440 -23.63 -9.71 -9.58
CA ALA A 440 -24.63 -9.31 -10.55
C ALA A 440 -25.61 -10.46 -10.88
N ALA A 441 -25.10 -11.69 -11.02
CA ALA A 441 -25.93 -12.87 -11.28
C ALA A 441 -26.95 -13.13 -10.15
N LEU A 442 -26.49 -13.05 -8.89
CA LEU A 442 -27.36 -13.19 -7.71
C LEU A 442 -28.41 -12.08 -7.66
N ALA A 443 -28.04 -10.82 -7.96
CA ALA A 443 -28.99 -9.71 -8.00
C ALA A 443 -30.03 -9.89 -9.12
N GLY A 444 -29.62 -10.34 -10.31
CA GLY A 444 -30.51 -10.66 -11.42
C GLY A 444 -31.51 -11.76 -11.07
N LEU A 445 -31.05 -12.82 -10.39
CA LEU A 445 -31.90 -13.90 -9.91
C LEU A 445 -32.99 -13.41 -8.93
N GLU A 446 -32.60 -12.61 -7.92
CA GLU A 446 -33.54 -12.07 -6.91
C GLU A 446 -34.56 -11.11 -7.53
N LEU A 447 -34.16 -10.35 -8.56
CA LEU A 447 -35.04 -9.45 -9.31
C LEU A 447 -35.85 -10.16 -10.41
N LYS A 448 -35.69 -11.48 -10.58
CA LYS A 448 -36.29 -12.26 -11.68
C LYS A 448 -35.89 -11.78 -13.07
N ARG A 449 -34.75 -11.09 -13.20
CA ARG A 449 -34.09 -10.71 -14.46
C ARG A 449 -33.23 -11.88 -14.92
N PHE A 450 -33.89 -12.99 -15.25
CA PHE A 450 -33.24 -14.30 -15.38
C PHE A 450 -32.22 -14.39 -16.52
N ASP A 451 -32.50 -13.82 -17.70
CA ASP A 451 -31.54 -13.86 -18.82
C ASP A 451 -30.25 -13.09 -18.50
N GLU A 452 -30.36 -11.91 -17.90
CA GLU A 452 -29.20 -11.12 -17.46
C GLU A 452 -28.44 -11.81 -16.32
N GLY A 453 -29.17 -12.38 -15.36
CA GLY A 453 -28.57 -13.17 -14.28
C GLY A 453 -27.80 -14.38 -14.82
N ALA A 454 -28.34 -15.07 -15.84
CA ALA A 454 -27.68 -16.19 -16.50
C ALA A 454 -26.41 -15.74 -17.25
N GLU A 455 -26.47 -14.61 -17.96
CA GLU A 455 -25.29 -14.07 -18.67
C GLU A 455 -24.17 -13.73 -17.69
N HIS A 456 -24.48 -13.03 -16.59
CA HIS A 456 -23.49 -12.75 -15.56
C HIS A 456 -22.94 -14.02 -14.89
N ALA A 457 -23.76 -15.05 -14.68
CA ALA A 457 -23.28 -16.34 -14.16
C ALA A 457 -22.32 -17.03 -15.14
N ARG A 458 -22.59 -16.96 -16.46
CA ARG A 458 -21.65 -17.44 -17.50
C ARG A 458 -20.34 -16.67 -17.50
N GLN A 459 -20.40 -15.33 -17.43
CA GLN A 459 -19.21 -14.49 -17.36
C GLN A 459 -18.38 -14.74 -16.10
N CYS A 460 -19.05 -14.99 -14.97
CA CYS A 460 -18.40 -15.42 -13.72
C CYS A 460 -17.61 -16.71 -13.94
N LEU A 461 -18.24 -17.75 -14.51
CA LEU A 461 -17.60 -19.03 -14.82
C LEU A 461 -16.42 -18.89 -15.79
N ALA A 462 -16.57 -18.06 -16.82
CA ALA A 462 -15.52 -17.82 -17.81
C ALA A 462 -14.27 -17.12 -17.22
N LYS A 463 -14.46 -16.33 -16.16
CA LYS A 463 -13.42 -15.53 -15.54
C LYS A 463 -12.94 -16.06 -14.17
N ARG A 464 -13.48 -17.18 -13.68
CA ARG A 464 -13.29 -17.66 -12.29
C ARG A 464 -11.84 -17.96 -11.90
N ASP A 465 -11.01 -18.23 -12.91
CA ASP A 465 -9.60 -18.58 -12.76
C ASP A 465 -8.67 -17.40 -13.12
N LEU A 466 -9.24 -16.25 -13.53
CA LEU A 466 -8.46 -15.03 -13.77
C LEU A 466 -8.07 -14.37 -12.43
N PRO A 467 -6.89 -13.72 -12.38
CA PRO A 467 -6.50 -12.93 -11.21
C PRO A 467 -7.42 -11.72 -11.03
N ALA A 468 -7.55 -11.26 -9.80
CA ALA A 468 -8.30 -10.07 -9.42
C ALA A 468 -7.46 -9.24 -8.45
N LEU A 469 -7.69 -7.92 -8.41
CA LEU A 469 -7.00 -7.04 -7.47
C LEU A 469 -7.56 -7.19 -6.05
N THR A 470 -8.71 -7.81 -5.88
CA THR A 470 -9.35 -8.00 -4.57
C THR A 470 -9.53 -9.49 -4.25
N PRO A 471 -9.60 -9.87 -2.96
CA PRO A 471 -9.83 -11.26 -2.57
C PRO A 471 -11.02 -11.89 -3.32
N ILE A 472 -10.77 -13.00 -4.00
CA ILE A 472 -11.79 -13.74 -4.75
C ILE A 472 -12.56 -14.64 -3.79
N ASN A 473 -13.89 -14.60 -3.84
CA ASN A 473 -14.69 -15.57 -3.11
C ASN A 473 -14.41 -16.98 -3.63
N ARG A 474 -13.81 -17.84 -2.79
CA ARG A 474 -13.46 -19.22 -3.19
C ARG A 474 -14.67 -20.06 -3.62
N ASP A 475 -15.89 -19.70 -3.20
CA ASP A 475 -17.12 -20.38 -3.65
C ASP A 475 -17.39 -20.17 -5.15
N ILE A 476 -16.78 -19.15 -5.78
CA ILE A 476 -16.82 -18.94 -7.24
C ILE A 476 -16.10 -20.06 -7.99
N ARG A 477 -15.14 -20.73 -7.35
CA ARG A 477 -14.41 -21.86 -7.93
C ARG A 477 -15.14 -23.20 -7.75
N LYS A 478 -16.25 -23.19 -7.01
CA LYS A 478 -17.04 -24.37 -6.60
C LYS A 478 -18.37 -24.43 -7.36
N ALA A 479 -19.34 -25.16 -6.83
CA ALA A 479 -20.68 -25.28 -7.39
C ALA A 479 -21.49 -23.97 -7.49
N GLY A 480 -21.11 -22.92 -6.74
CA GLY A 480 -21.92 -21.71 -6.56
C GLY A 480 -22.40 -21.05 -7.86
N PRO A 481 -21.50 -20.65 -8.77
CA PRO A 481 -21.90 -20.00 -10.03
C PRO A 481 -22.71 -20.90 -10.96
N HIS A 482 -22.40 -22.20 -11.01
CA HIS A 482 -23.17 -23.18 -11.80
C HIS A 482 -24.60 -23.32 -11.28
N HIS A 483 -24.77 -23.35 -9.96
CA HIS A 483 -26.09 -23.38 -9.33
C HIS A 483 -26.91 -22.13 -9.65
N VAL A 484 -26.30 -20.93 -9.56
CA VAL A 484 -26.96 -19.67 -9.92
C VAL A 484 -27.36 -19.66 -11.39
N LEU A 485 -26.47 -20.13 -12.28
CA LEU A 485 -26.77 -20.25 -13.71
C LEU A 485 -27.97 -21.18 -13.97
N ALA A 486 -28.03 -22.33 -13.29
CA ALA A 486 -29.12 -23.28 -13.42
C ALA A 486 -30.46 -22.67 -12.96
N LEU A 487 -30.47 -21.97 -11.82
CA LEU A 487 -31.66 -21.29 -11.31
C LEU A 487 -32.15 -20.17 -12.24
N CYS A 488 -31.23 -19.39 -12.82
CA CYS A 488 -31.57 -18.37 -13.81
C CYS A 488 -32.17 -19.00 -15.08
N ARG A 489 -31.54 -20.04 -15.65
CA ARG A 489 -32.06 -20.75 -16.83
C ARG A 489 -33.44 -21.36 -16.59
N TRP A 490 -33.65 -21.95 -15.41
CA TRP A 490 -34.94 -22.45 -14.99
C TRP A 490 -36.00 -21.34 -14.94
N GLY A 491 -35.69 -20.21 -14.30
CA GLY A 491 -36.57 -19.05 -14.24
C GLY A 491 -36.91 -18.46 -15.62
N ALA A 492 -35.96 -18.51 -16.56
CA ALA A 492 -36.13 -18.10 -17.95
C ALA A 492 -36.86 -19.13 -18.84
N ARG A 493 -37.30 -20.27 -18.28
CA ARG A 493 -37.94 -21.39 -18.99
C ARG A 493 -37.07 -22.05 -20.08
N ARG A 494 -35.74 -21.98 -19.94
CA ARG A 494 -34.78 -22.65 -20.84
C ARG A 494 -34.34 -24.00 -20.25
N HIS A 495 -35.25 -24.97 -20.25
CA HIS A 495 -35.11 -26.21 -19.50
C HIS A 495 -34.06 -27.18 -20.08
N GLU A 496 -33.76 -27.08 -21.38
CA GLU A 496 -32.81 -27.96 -22.11
C GLU A 496 -31.38 -27.93 -21.54
N ASP A 497 -31.04 -26.86 -20.83
CA ASP A 497 -29.68 -26.52 -20.39
C ASP A 497 -29.51 -26.53 -18.85
N VAL A 498 -30.57 -26.87 -18.10
CA VAL A 498 -30.61 -26.79 -16.64
C VAL A 498 -29.90 -27.99 -16.00
N GLU A 499 -30.17 -29.19 -16.49
CA GLU A 499 -29.57 -30.43 -15.99
C GLU A 499 -28.04 -30.41 -16.12
N GLY A 500 -27.52 -30.00 -17.28
CA GLY A 500 -26.07 -29.86 -17.50
C GLY A 500 -25.41 -28.86 -16.55
N ALA A 501 -26.08 -27.77 -16.19
CA ALA A 501 -25.56 -26.80 -15.21
C ALA A 501 -25.55 -27.37 -13.77
N PHE A 502 -26.57 -28.15 -13.38
CA PHE A 502 -26.56 -28.84 -12.08
C PHE A 502 -25.51 -29.95 -12.01
N LEU A 503 -25.33 -30.73 -13.08
CA LEU A 503 -24.29 -31.75 -13.15
C LEU A 503 -22.89 -31.14 -13.09
N ALA A 504 -22.66 -30.01 -13.77
CA ALA A 504 -21.42 -29.26 -13.68
C ALA A 504 -21.17 -28.69 -12.27
N ALA A 505 -22.23 -28.29 -11.56
CA ALA A 505 -22.13 -27.88 -10.16
C ALA A 505 -21.66 -29.03 -9.26
N LEU A 506 -22.27 -30.22 -9.38
CA LEU A 506 -21.88 -31.41 -8.63
C LEU A 506 -20.43 -31.84 -8.91
N ALA A 507 -19.99 -31.76 -10.16
CA ALA A 507 -18.61 -32.07 -10.55
C ALA A 507 -17.58 -31.05 -10.05
N ALA A 508 -17.98 -29.81 -9.75
CA ALA A 508 -17.09 -28.77 -9.24
C ALA A 508 -16.86 -28.84 -7.71
N ASP A 509 -17.74 -29.56 -6.99
CA ASP A 509 -17.63 -29.79 -5.54
C ASP A 509 -16.97 -31.14 -5.19
N ALA A 510 -16.81 -32.04 -6.18
CA ALA A 510 -16.10 -33.32 -6.08
C ALA A 510 -14.59 -33.13 -6.31
#